data_AF-G4HLN5-F1
#
_entry.id   AF-G4HLN5-F1
#
_cell.length_a   1.000
_cell.length_b   1.000
_cell.length_c   1.000
_cell.angle_alpha   90.00
_cell.angle_beta   90.00
_cell.angle_gamma   90.00
#
_symmetry.space_group_name_H-M   'P 1'
#
loop_
_entity.id
_entity.type
_entity.pdbx_description
1 polymer ?
#
loop_
_entity_poly.entity_id
_entity_poly.type
_entity_poly.pdbx_seq_one_letter_code
_entity_poly.pdbx_strand_id
1 'polypeptide(L)' 'MSKKQAAPAFTKHQLVQSQQFSNREKDVLNAILAEETTYTVQQAKEQLTTFLKKEVI' A
#
# COMPACT_ATOMS: atom_id res chain seq x y z
N MET A 1 -28.94 0.89 -9.64
CA MET A 1 -27.99 1.48 -8.68
C MET A 1 -26.59 0.99 -9.02
N SER A 2 -25.87 1.73 -9.85
CA SER A 2 -24.51 1.36 -10.28
C SER A 2 -23.53 1.72 -9.17
N LYS A 3 -23.29 0.80 -8.23
CA LYS A 3 -22.18 0.89 -7.28
C LYS A 3 -20.90 0.76 -8.07
N LYS A 4 -20.42 1.88 -8.63
CA LYS A 4 -19.04 2.03 -9.08
C LYS A 4 -18.23 1.81 -7.80
N GLN A 5 -17.72 0.59 -7.64
CA GLN A 5 -16.91 0.18 -6.50
C GLN A 5 -15.67 1.06 -6.54
N ALA A 6 -15.76 2.22 -5.90
CA ALA A 6 -14.58 3.00 -5.55
C ALA A 6 -13.77 2.04 -4.68
N ALA A 7 -12.65 1.56 -5.22
CA ALA A 7 -11.77 0.67 -4.51
C ALA A 7 -11.52 1.28 -3.12
N PRO A 8 -11.77 0.53 -2.03
CA PRO A 8 -11.65 1.10 -0.69
C PRO A 8 -10.24 1.65 -0.53
N ALA A 9 -10.17 2.94 -0.21
CA ALA A 9 -8.92 3.63 0.06
C ALA A 9 -8.57 3.39 1.53
N PHE A 10 -7.37 2.90 1.78
CA PHE A 10 -6.89 2.52 3.09
C PHE A 10 -5.75 3.46 3.49
N THR A 11 -5.69 3.82 4.76
CA THR A 11 -4.53 4.53 5.30
C THR A 11 -3.33 3.59 5.32
N LYS A 12 -2.11 4.15 5.39
CA LYS A 12 -0.90 3.33 5.57
C LYS A 12 -1.04 2.38 6.76
N HIS A 13 -1.62 2.84 7.88
CA HIS A 13 -1.86 2.02 9.06
C HIS A 13 -2.74 0.80 8.78
N GLN A 14 -3.83 0.95 8.01
CA GLN A 14 -4.68 -0.18 7.63
C GLN A 14 -3.96 -1.16 6.69
N LEU A 15 -3.14 -0.65 5.77
CA LEU A 15 -2.34 -1.49 4.87
C LEU A 15 -1.26 -2.26 5.64
N VAL A 16 -0.57 -1.58 6.55
CA VAL A 16 0.49 -2.13 7.41
C VAL A 16 -0.09 -3.12 8.44
N GLN A 17 -1.34 -2.93 8.89
CA GLN A 17 -2.03 -3.89 9.74
C GLN A 17 -2.66 -5.06 8.97
N SER A 18 -2.82 -4.95 7.65
CA SER A 18 -3.37 -6.01 6.82
C SER A 18 -2.48 -7.26 6.81
N GLN A 19 -3.10 -8.43 6.69
CA GLN A 19 -2.40 -9.71 6.48
C GLN A 19 -1.94 -9.89 5.02
N GLN A 20 -2.25 -8.94 4.13
CA GLN A 20 -1.84 -9.01 2.72
C GLN A 20 -0.35 -8.74 2.48
N PHE A 21 0.35 -8.19 3.46
CA PHE A 21 1.76 -7.82 3.37
C PHE A 21 2.56 -8.54 4.46
N SER A 22 3.80 -8.88 4.15
CA SER A 22 4.78 -9.45 5.06
C SER A 22 5.36 -8.38 5.97
N ASN A 23 5.99 -8.74 7.09
CA ASN A 23 6.59 -7.76 8.01
C ASN A 23 7.54 -6.77 7.31
N ARG A 24 8.44 -7.25 6.44
CA ARG A 24 9.32 -6.39 5.65
C ARG A 24 8.55 -5.45 4.71
N GLU A 25 7.51 -5.95 4.06
CA GLU A 25 6.67 -5.16 3.15
C GLU A 25 5.90 -4.08 3.92
N LYS A 26 5.45 -4.40 5.13
CA LYS A 26 4.79 -3.47 6.05
C LYS A 26 5.72 -2.35 6.50
N ASP A 27 6.97 -2.67 6.85
CA ASP A 27 7.98 -1.65 7.18
C ASP A 27 8.24 -0.71 6.00
N VAL A 28 8.38 -1.27 4.80
CA VAL A 28 8.59 -0.48 3.57
C VAL A 28 7.36 0.37 3.26
N LEU A 29 6.15 -0.20 3.29
CA LEU A 29 4.90 0.55 3.09
C LEU A 29 4.75 1.68 4.10
N ASN A 30 5.13 1.46 5.36
CA ASN A 30 5.10 2.48 6.40
C ASN A 30 6.08 3.63 6.14
N ALA A 31 7.21 3.33 5.49
CA ALA A 31 8.24 4.30 5.13
C ALA A 31 7.94 5.08 3.83
N ILE A 32 7.31 4.43 2.84
CA ILE A 32 7.04 5.04 1.52
C ILE A 32 5.65 5.68 1.40
N LEU A 33 4.67 5.25 2.20
CA LEU A 33 3.31 5.81 2.15
C LEU A 33 3.15 6.96 3.16
N ALA A 34 2.50 8.04 2.72
CA ALA A 34 2.19 9.18 3.57
C ALA A 34 1.02 8.87 4.53
N GLU A 35 1.05 9.45 5.74
CA GLU A 35 -0.02 9.28 6.74
C GLU A 35 -1.29 10.03 6.41
N GLU A 36 -1.13 11.20 5.81
CA GLU A 36 -2.24 12.09 5.44
C GLU A 36 -2.91 11.66 4.13
N THR A 37 -2.42 10.60 3.49
CA THR A 37 -2.94 10.09 2.22
C THR A 37 -3.49 8.68 2.38
N THR A 38 -4.59 8.39 1.69
CA THR A 38 -5.14 7.05 1.57
C THR A 38 -4.75 6.43 0.25
N TYR A 39 -4.43 5.15 0.28
CA TYR A 39 -3.99 4.37 -0.86
C TYR A 39 -4.84 3.12 -0.97
N THR A 40 -5.15 2.73 -2.19
CA THR A 40 -5.75 1.41 -2.41
C THR A 40 -4.68 0.33 -2.21
N VAL A 41 -5.11 -0.90 -1.90
CA VAL A 41 -4.21 -2.07 -1.83
C VAL A 41 -3.34 -2.19 -3.09
N GLN A 42 -3.92 -1.88 -4.25
CA GLN A 42 -3.24 -1.97 -5.54
C GLN A 42 -2.14 -0.91 -5.69
N GLN A 43 -2.43 0.35 -5.34
CA GLN A 43 -1.43 1.42 -5.30
C GLN A 43 -0.31 1.12 -4.30
N ALA A 44 -0.65 0.60 -3.11
CA ALA A 44 0.32 0.20 -2.11
C ALA A 44 1.27 -0.88 -2.65
N LYS A 45 0.72 -1.90 -3.32
CA LYS A 45 1.51 -2.95 -3.99
C LYS A 45 2.39 -2.40 -5.11
N GLU A 46 1.90 -1.47 -5.92
CA GLU A 46 2.71 -0.85 -6.98
C GLU A 46 3.87 -0.03 -6.42
N GLN A 47 3.63 0.79 -5.39
CA GLN A 47 4.66 1.57 -4.71
C GLN A 47 5.70 0.66 -4.07
N LEU A 48 5.25 -0.38 -3.35
CA LEU A 48 6.11 -1.39 -2.74
C LEU A 48 6.95 -2.12 -3.81
N THR A 49 6.33 -2.58 -4.89
CA THR A 49 7.03 -3.29 -5.98
C THR A 49 8.04 -2.37 -6.67
N THR A 50 7.68 -1.10 -6.88
CA THR A 50 8.57 -0.09 -7.46
C THR A 50 9.77 0.15 -6.57
N PHE A 51 9.55 0.23 -5.25
CA PHE A 51 10.61 0.39 -4.26
C PHE A 51 11.53 -0.83 -4.22
N LEU A 52 10.98 -2.04 -4.13
CA LEU A 52 11.73 -3.29 -4.12
C LEU A 52 12.51 -3.51 -5.42
N LYS A 53 11.94 -3.16 -6.58
CA LYS A 53 12.64 -3.22 -7.87
C LYS A 53 13.74 -2.18 -7.99
N LYS A 54 13.59 -1.00 -7.38
CA LYS A 54 14.62 0.05 -7.38
C LYS A 54 15.87 -0.35 -6.59
N GLU A 55 15.77 -1.25 -5.62
CA GLU A 55 16.95 -1.84 -4.95
C GLU A 55 17.67 -2.90 -5.82
N VAL A 56 17.11 -3.29 -6.97
CA VAL A 56 17.74 -4.25 -7.90
C VAL A 56 18.43 -3.49 -9.05
N ILE A 57 19.47 -2.71 -8.71
CA ILE A 57 20.44 -2.20 -9.70
C ILE A 57 21.83 -2.09 -9.08
#